data_AF-A0A7W1YV16-F1
#
_entry.id   AF-A0A7W1YV16-F1
#
_cell.length_a   1.000
_cell.length_b   1.000
_cell.length_c   1.000
_cell.angle_alpha   90.00
_cell.angle_beta   90.00
_cell.angle_gamma   90.00
#
_symmetry.space_group_name_H-M   'P 1'
#
loop_
_entity.id
_entity.type
_entity.pdbx_description
1 polymer ?
#
loop_
_entity_poly.entity_id
_entity_poly.type
_entity_poly.pdbx_seq_one_letter_code
_entity_poly.pdbx_strand_id
1 'polypeptide(L)'
;TPNSRPIGITLGPDGALWFPEYLNDKIGRIDPETGAITEISVPTAGSGPNFIDVGGDGALWFTESFANQIGRLDPATGTITELDIPTPGSFPHGIASRTSGVWFTEIEGEALGRVEVCGLNPGRARVNGVAVCVPAGG
;
A
#
# COMPACT_ATOMS: atom_id res chain seq x y z
N THR A 1 9.99 -11.19 -10.96
CA THR A 1 11.28 -11.83 -11.41
C THR A 1 11.80 -12.93 -10.46
N PRO A 2 12.95 -13.63 -10.69
CA PRO A 2 13.53 -14.54 -9.70
C PRO A 2 13.77 -13.88 -8.33
N ASN A 3 13.70 -14.66 -7.25
CA ASN A 3 13.85 -14.22 -5.85
C ASN A 3 12.83 -13.17 -5.37
N SER A 4 11.77 -12.87 -6.12
CA SER A 4 10.81 -11.81 -5.79
C SER A 4 10.01 -12.03 -4.51
N ARG A 5 9.76 -13.29 -4.14
CA ARG A 5 8.97 -13.69 -2.95
C ARG A 5 7.64 -12.92 -2.85
N PRO A 6 6.72 -13.09 -3.82
CA PRO A 6 5.41 -12.48 -3.72
C PRO A 6 4.65 -13.03 -2.51
N ILE A 7 3.99 -12.16 -1.74
CA ILE A 7 3.43 -12.52 -0.43
C ILE A 7 1.96 -12.11 -0.27
N GLY A 8 1.59 -10.89 -0.69
CA GLY A 8 0.20 -10.43 -0.79
C GLY A 8 -0.35 -10.53 -2.22
N ILE A 9 -1.68 -10.49 -2.36
CA ILE A 9 -2.36 -10.33 -3.66
C ILE A 9 -3.73 -9.69 -3.46
N THR A 10 -4.16 -8.84 -4.38
CA THR A 10 -5.51 -8.27 -4.40
C THR A 10 -6.03 -8.14 -5.83
N LEU A 11 -7.35 -8.04 -5.99
CA LEU A 11 -7.99 -7.70 -7.28
C LEU A 11 -8.02 -6.18 -7.42
N GLY A 12 -7.39 -5.67 -8.47
CA GLY A 12 -7.36 -4.24 -8.79
C GLY A 12 -8.65 -3.74 -9.45
N PRO A 13 -8.88 -2.42 -9.45
CA PRO A 13 -10.05 -1.80 -10.09
C PRO A 13 -10.05 -1.94 -11.62
N ASP A 14 -8.91 -2.26 -12.20
CA ASP A 14 -8.71 -2.52 -13.63
C ASP A 14 -8.93 -3.99 -14.01
N GLY A 15 -9.35 -4.84 -13.07
CA GLY A 15 -9.61 -6.26 -13.27
C GLY A 15 -8.36 -7.14 -13.26
N ALA A 16 -7.17 -6.57 -13.11
CA ALA A 16 -5.94 -7.35 -12.93
C ALA A 16 -5.74 -7.75 -11.47
N LEU A 17 -4.92 -8.78 -11.22
CA LEU A 17 -4.44 -9.08 -9.87
C LEU A 17 -3.13 -8.34 -9.63
N TRP A 18 -2.98 -7.79 -8.43
CA TRP A 18 -1.84 -6.98 -8.03
C TRP A 18 -1.18 -7.61 -6.81
N PHE A 19 0.15 -7.70 -6.80
CA PHE A 19 0.92 -8.36 -5.76
C PHE A 19 2.24 -7.64 -5.53
N PRO A 20 2.74 -7.53 -4.30
CA PRO A 20 4.06 -6.98 -4.06
C PRO A 20 5.14 -8.07 -4.20
N GLU A 21 6.33 -7.64 -4.62
CA GLU A 21 7.54 -8.46 -4.65
C GLU A 21 8.41 -8.12 -3.43
N TYR A 22 8.20 -8.85 -2.32
CA TYR A 22 8.77 -8.54 -1.00
C TYR A 22 10.29 -8.38 -0.96
N LEU A 23 11.06 -9.08 -1.79
CA LEU A 23 12.52 -8.95 -1.82
C LEU A 23 13.06 -8.24 -3.07
N ASN A 24 12.21 -7.54 -3.81
CA ASN A 24 12.60 -6.97 -5.10
C ASN A 24 12.00 -5.58 -5.37
N ASP A 25 11.53 -4.90 -4.32
CA ASP A 25 11.11 -3.50 -4.32
C ASP A 25 10.16 -3.14 -5.48
N LYS A 26 9.17 -4.00 -5.74
CA LYS A 26 8.23 -3.83 -6.85
C LYS A 26 6.81 -4.19 -6.47
N ILE A 27 5.87 -3.62 -7.21
CA ILE A 27 4.50 -4.10 -7.31
C ILE A 27 4.31 -4.74 -8.68
N GLY A 28 3.96 -6.02 -8.68
CA GLY A 28 3.57 -6.77 -9.86
C GLY A 28 2.06 -6.64 -10.13
N ARG A 29 1.73 -6.68 -11.41
CA ARG A 29 0.36 -6.74 -11.95
C ARG A 29 0.30 -7.91 -12.91
N ILE A 30 -0.67 -8.80 -12.74
CA ILE A 30 -0.91 -9.93 -13.63
C ILE A 30 -2.33 -9.87 -14.20
N ASP A 31 -2.44 -10.02 -15.51
CA ASP A 31 -3.71 -10.29 -16.19
C ASP A 31 -4.14 -11.74 -15.88
N PRO A 32 -5.29 -11.96 -15.21
CA PRO A 32 -5.71 -13.31 -14.82
C PRO A 32 -6.11 -14.20 -16.00
N GLU A 33 -6.44 -13.63 -17.16
CA GLU A 33 -6.86 -14.37 -18.35
C GLU A 33 -5.65 -14.78 -19.20
N THR A 34 -4.68 -13.87 -19.37
CA THR A 34 -3.51 -14.11 -20.25
C THR A 34 -2.26 -14.54 -19.50
N GLY A 35 -2.19 -14.31 -18.19
CA GLY A 35 -0.99 -14.52 -17.37
C GLY A 35 0.13 -13.51 -17.65
N ALA A 36 -0.13 -12.45 -18.42
CA ALA A 36 0.86 -11.42 -18.70
C ALA A 36 1.18 -10.61 -17.43
N ILE A 37 2.47 -10.44 -17.13
CA ILE A 37 2.95 -9.73 -15.95
C ILE A 37 3.62 -8.42 -16.36
N THR A 38 3.29 -7.34 -15.65
CA THR A 38 4.03 -6.07 -15.65
C THR A 38 4.47 -5.75 -14.22
N GLU A 39 5.61 -5.10 -14.08
CA GLU A 39 6.18 -4.75 -12.77
C GLU A 39 6.43 -3.25 -12.68
N ILE A 40 6.20 -2.68 -11.50
CA ILE A 40 6.40 -1.26 -11.20
C ILE A 40 7.36 -1.16 -10.03
N SER A 41 8.46 -0.43 -10.20
CA SER A 41 9.45 -0.24 -9.13
C SER A 41 8.92 0.68 -8.04
N VAL A 42 9.03 0.22 -6.80
CA VAL A 42 8.85 1.03 -5.60
C VAL A 42 10.07 1.97 -5.47
N PRO A 43 9.87 3.29 -5.21
CA PRO A 43 10.98 4.25 -5.17
C PRO A 43 12.05 3.95 -4.11
N THR A 44 11.64 3.51 -2.93
CA THR A 44 12.57 3.19 -1.84
C THR A 44 13.20 1.81 -2.05
N ALA A 45 14.53 1.78 -2.14
CA ALA A 45 15.31 0.56 -2.26
C ALA A 45 15.34 -0.23 -0.95
N GLY A 46 15.18 -1.55 -1.03
CA GLY A 46 15.03 -2.41 0.13
C GLY A 46 13.75 -2.12 0.92
N SER A 47 12.67 -1.70 0.26
CA SER A 47 11.41 -1.26 0.90
C SER A 47 10.66 -2.40 1.58
N GLY A 48 10.74 -3.60 1.01
CA GLY A 48 10.00 -4.76 1.52
C GLY A 48 8.48 -4.60 1.38
N PRO A 49 7.93 -4.34 0.18
CA PRO A 49 6.49 -4.24 -0.02
C PRO A 49 5.81 -5.59 0.31
N ASN A 50 4.73 -5.59 1.10
CA ASN A 50 4.28 -6.81 1.78
C ASN A 50 2.78 -7.15 1.57
N PHE A 51 1.84 -6.51 2.26
CA PHE A 51 0.42 -6.66 1.92
C PHE A 51 -0.06 -5.49 1.08
N ILE A 52 -1.09 -5.75 0.27
CA ILE A 52 -1.67 -4.79 -0.67
C ILE A 52 -3.19 -4.91 -0.64
N ASP A 53 -3.89 -3.79 -0.73
CA ASP A 53 -5.35 -3.74 -0.86
C ASP A 53 -5.80 -2.52 -1.67
N VAL A 54 -7.01 -2.55 -2.23
CA VAL A 54 -7.59 -1.44 -3.00
C VAL A 54 -8.25 -0.46 -2.05
N GLY A 55 -7.81 0.79 -2.04
CA GLY A 55 -8.39 1.87 -1.25
C GLY A 55 -9.71 2.38 -1.83
N GLY A 56 -10.50 3.08 -1.00
CA GLY A 56 -11.75 3.70 -1.44
C GLY A 56 -11.61 4.78 -2.51
N ASP A 57 -10.38 5.26 -2.72
CA ASP A 57 -9.98 6.19 -3.78
C ASP A 57 -9.59 5.50 -5.10
N GLY A 58 -9.68 4.17 -5.17
CA GLY A 58 -9.29 3.38 -6.34
C GLY A 58 -7.78 3.19 -6.50
N ALA A 59 -6.97 3.69 -5.56
CA ALA A 59 -5.54 3.43 -5.54
C ALA A 59 -5.25 2.08 -4.86
N LEU A 60 -4.08 1.52 -5.14
CA LEU A 60 -3.54 0.36 -4.45
C LEU A 60 -2.68 0.82 -3.28
N TRP A 61 -3.02 0.38 -2.07
CA TRP A 61 -2.31 0.71 -0.86
C TRP A 61 -1.53 -0.50 -0.38
N PHE A 62 -0.27 -0.32 -0.01
CA PHE A 62 0.59 -1.41 0.44
C PHE A 62 1.50 -0.98 1.59
N THR A 63 1.92 -1.95 2.40
CA THR A 63 2.89 -1.73 3.47
C THR A 63 4.30 -2.01 2.99
N GLU A 64 5.27 -1.21 3.44
CA GLU A 64 6.69 -1.42 3.18
C GLU A 64 7.40 -1.74 4.49
N SER A 65 7.53 -3.04 4.79
CA SER A 65 7.91 -3.54 6.11
C SER A 65 9.30 -3.08 6.53
N PHE A 66 10.24 -2.97 5.59
CA PHE A 66 11.63 -2.58 5.87
C PHE A 66 11.84 -1.07 5.82
N ALA A 67 11.11 -0.35 4.96
CA ALA A 67 11.21 1.10 4.86
C ALA A 67 10.43 1.86 5.94
N ASN A 68 9.58 1.17 6.73
CA ASN A 68 8.70 1.81 7.72
C ASN A 68 7.72 2.81 7.08
N GLN A 69 7.14 2.41 5.96
CA GLN A 69 6.30 3.27 5.11
C GLN A 69 5.00 2.59 4.68
N ILE A 70 4.05 3.41 4.23
CA ILE A 70 2.87 3.01 3.48
C ILE A 70 2.99 3.57 2.06
N GLY A 71 2.92 2.69 1.07
CA GLY A 71 2.89 3.05 -0.33
C GLY A 71 1.46 3.17 -0.87
N ARG A 72 1.25 4.12 -1.77
CA ARG A 72 0.00 4.32 -2.53
C ARG A 72 0.34 4.37 -4.01
N LEU A 73 -0.20 3.43 -4.79
CA LEU A 73 -0.01 3.31 -6.23
C LEU A 73 -1.30 3.67 -6.98
N ASP A 74 -1.21 4.58 -7.93
CA ASP A 74 -2.25 4.82 -8.92
C ASP A 74 -2.17 3.76 -10.04
N PRO A 75 -3.13 2.84 -10.17
CA PRO A 75 -3.08 1.78 -11.17
C PRO A 75 -3.19 2.28 -12.61
N ALA A 76 -3.71 3.48 -12.85
CA ALA A 76 -3.84 4.05 -14.19
C ALA A 76 -2.52 4.64 -14.71
N THR A 77 -1.70 5.20 -13.82
CA THR A 77 -0.45 5.88 -14.19
C THR A 77 0.80 5.10 -13.78
N GLY A 78 0.68 4.18 -12.82
CA GLY A 78 1.80 3.49 -12.17
C GLY A 78 2.57 4.38 -11.20
N THR A 79 2.05 5.56 -10.85
CA THR A 79 2.70 6.50 -9.93
C THR A 79 2.61 5.98 -8.49
N ILE A 80 3.73 6.00 -7.77
CA ILE A 80 3.81 5.62 -6.35
C ILE A 80 4.12 6.85 -5.49
N THR A 81 3.32 7.03 -4.43
CA THR A 81 3.61 7.93 -3.31
C THR A 81 3.91 7.10 -2.07
N GLU A 82 5.01 7.39 -1.39
CA GLU A 82 5.43 6.74 -0.14
C GLU A 82 5.18 7.68 1.06
N LEU A 83 4.71 7.11 2.17
CA LEU A 83 4.32 7.85 3.37
C LEU A 83 5.05 7.28 4.57
N ASP A 84 5.86 8.11 5.23
CA ASP A 84 6.55 7.70 6.46
C ASP A 84 5.56 7.39 7.58
N ILE A 85 5.76 6.26 8.23
CA ILE A 85 5.07 5.92 9.48
C ILE A 85 5.82 6.62 10.63
N PRO A 86 5.14 7.46 11.43
CA PRO A 86 5.79 8.21 12.51
C PRO A 86 6.34 7.35 13.65
N THR A 87 5.77 6.15 13.84
CA THR A 87 6.29 5.15 14.78
C THR A 87 7.62 4.60 14.23
N PRO A 88 8.76 4.83 14.90
CA PRO A 88 10.04 4.37 14.40
C PRO A 88 10.14 2.84 14.45
N GLY A 89 10.60 2.22 13.36
CA GLY A 89 10.83 0.77 13.31
C GLY A 89 9.58 -0.08 13.53
N SER A 90 8.41 0.42 13.12
CA SER A 90 7.10 -0.18 13.38
C SER A 90 6.84 -1.51 12.68
N PHE A 91 7.60 -1.78 11.60
CA PHE A 91 7.48 -2.98 10.77
C PHE A 91 6.03 -3.22 10.29
N PRO A 92 5.49 -2.35 9.42
CA PRO A 92 4.12 -2.47 8.95
C PRO A 92 3.92 -3.76 8.15
N HIS A 93 2.77 -4.41 8.31
CA HIS A 93 2.53 -5.74 7.75
C HIS A 93 1.15 -5.91 7.13
N GLY A 94 0.12 -6.33 7.88
CA GLY A 94 -1.22 -6.47 7.34
C GLY A 94 -1.83 -5.10 7.01
N ILE A 95 -2.61 -5.03 5.93
CA ILE A 95 -3.37 -3.84 5.53
C ILE A 95 -4.81 -4.22 5.18
N ALA A 96 -5.74 -3.33 5.48
CA ALA A 96 -7.14 -3.47 5.10
C ALA A 96 -7.73 -2.10 4.76
N SER A 97 -8.46 -2.04 3.65
CA SER A 97 -9.07 -0.82 3.16
C SER A 97 -10.46 -0.56 3.72
N ARG A 98 -10.79 0.73 3.77
CA ARG A 98 -12.13 1.29 3.99
C ARG A 98 -12.36 2.41 2.99
N THR A 99 -13.62 2.84 2.85
CA THR A 99 -13.99 3.94 1.95
C THR A 99 -13.22 5.24 2.19
N SER A 100 -12.73 5.46 3.42
CA SER A 100 -12.02 6.69 3.80
C SER A 100 -10.51 6.58 3.87
N GLY A 101 -9.93 5.41 3.60
CA GLY A 101 -8.51 5.16 3.74
C GLY A 101 -8.23 3.75 4.23
N VAL A 102 -7.05 3.54 4.80
CA VAL A 102 -6.54 2.20 5.14
C VAL A 102 -6.16 2.09 6.60
N TRP A 103 -6.28 0.89 7.13
CA TRP A 103 -5.77 0.49 8.43
C TRP A 103 -4.67 -0.54 8.23
N PHE A 104 -3.65 -0.52 9.07
CA PHE A 104 -2.55 -1.46 8.98
C PHE A 104 -2.04 -1.85 10.37
N THR A 105 -1.39 -3.00 10.46
CA THR A 105 -0.73 -3.47 11.69
C THR A 105 0.72 -3.04 11.69
N GLU A 106 1.20 -2.54 12.83
CA GLU A 106 2.60 -2.27 13.14
C GLU A 106 3.09 -3.41 14.05
N ILE A 107 3.78 -4.41 13.50
CA ILE A 107 4.14 -5.62 14.27
C ILE A 107 5.08 -5.27 15.43
N GLU A 108 6.15 -4.56 15.12
CA GLU A 108 7.16 -4.16 16.11
C GLU A 108 6.76 -2.87 16.86
N GLY A 109 5.82 -2.11 16.28
CA GLY A 109 5.21 -0.96 16.95
C GLY A 109 4.11 -1.33 17.96
N GLU A 110 3.68 -2.61 17.99
CA GLU A 110 2.59 -3.12 18.83
C GLU A 110 1.29 -2.30 18.72
N ALA A 111 1.02 -1.77 17.53
CA ALA A 111 -0.04 -0.80 17.30
C ALA A 111 -0.83 -1.06 16.02
N LEU A 112 -1.93 -0.33 15.88
CA LEU A 112 -2.66 -0.19 14.62
C LEU A 112 -2.46 1.23 14.10
N GLY A 113 -2.01 1.32 12.85
CA GLY A 113 -1.90 2.56 12.12
C GLY A 113 -3.08 2.78 11.18
N ARG A 114 -3.27 4.03 10.76
CA ARG A 114 -4.23 4.37 9.70
C ARG A 114 -3.77 5.56 8.85
N VAL A 115 -4.09 5.50 7.56
CA VAL A 115 -3.99 6.65 6.65
C VAL A 115 -5.40 7.02 6.20
N GLU A 116 -5.72 8.31 6.21
CA GLU A 116 -7.00 8.82 5.73
C GLU A 116 -6.80 9.46 4.35
N VAL A 117 -7.72 9.21 3.43
CA VAL A 117 -7.76 9.88 2.14
C VAL A 117 -8.62 11.14 2.25
N CYS A 118 -7.97 12.28 2.07
CA CYS A 118 -8.59 13.59 2.22
C CYS A 118 -9.60 13.81 1.06
N GLY A 119 -10.79 14.33 1.40
CA GLY A 119 -11.87 14.58 0.42
C GLY A 119 -12.91 13.46 0.30
N LEU A 120 -12.64 12.27 0.85
CA LEU A 120 -13.62 11.16 0.89
C LEU A 120 -14.49 11.14 2.16
N ASN A 121 -14.14 11.94 3.18
CA ASN A 121 -14.89 12.05 4.44
C ASN A 121 -14.93 13.51 4.97
N PRO A 122 -15.95 14.32 4.65
CA PRO A 122 -16.02 15.74 5.05
C PRO A 122 -16.29 16.02 6.55
N GLY A 123 -16.12 15.07 7.49
CA GLY A 123 -16.75 15.21 8.81
C GLY A 123 -16.08 14.57 10.05
N ARG A 124 -14.82 14.12 10.03
CA ARG A 124 -14.19 13.56 11.24
C ARG A 124 -12.80 14.12 11.53
N ALA A 125 -12.71 14.87 12.63
CA ALA A 125 -11.45 15.18 13.31
C ALA A 125 -10.92 13.92 14.03
N ARG A 126 -9.59 13.86 14.18
CA ARG A 126 -8.81 12.68 14.60
C ARG A 126 -8.86 12.48 16.12
N VAL A 127 -8.94 11.22 16.55
CA VAL A 127 -8.67 10.77 17.94
C VAL A 127 -7.92 9.44 17.86
N ASN A 128 -6.86 9.30 18.67
CA ASN A 128 -5.98 8.14 18.91
C ASN A 128 -5.41 7.43 17.67
N GLY A 129 -4.19 7.82 17.28
CA GLY A 129 -3.44 7.19 16.19
C GLY A 129 -3.18 8.21 15.09
N VAL A 130 -1.90 8.40 14.75
CA VAL A 130 -1.42 9.42 13.83
C VAL A 130 -2.01 9.16 12.45
N ALA A 131 -3.07 9.89 12.10
CA ALA A 131 -3.48 9.90 10.72
C ALA A 131 -2.48 10.75 9.93
N VAL A 132 -2.25 10.40 8.68
CA VAL A 132 -1.62 11.28 7.67
C VAL A 132 -2.68 11.43 6.58
N CYS A 133 -2.82 12.64 6.03
CA CYS A 133 -3.83 12.89 5.00
C CYS A 133 -3.14 12.90 3.63
N VAL A 134 -3.67 12.12 2.69
CA VAL A 134 -3.18 12.10 1.30
C VAL A 134 -4.29 12.58 0.36
N PRO A 135 -3.99 13.46 -0.60
CA PRO A 135 -4.95 13.85 -1.64
C PRO A 135 -5.31 12.66 -2.55
N ALA A 136 -6.57 12.57 -3.00
CA ALA A 136 -7.00 11.48 -3.88
C ALA A 136 -6.36 11.50 -5.28
N GLY A 137 -5.75 12.62 -5.71
CA GLY A 137 -5.26 12.83 -7.08
C GLY A 137 -3.78 13.26 -7.19
N GLY A 138 -2.95 12.91 -6.20
CA GLY A 138 -1.51 13.13 -6.20
C GLY A 138 -0.73 11.83 -6.25
#